data_AF-A0AAV6BRF1-F1
#
_entry.id   AF-A0AAV6BRF1-F1
#
_cell.length_a   1.000
_cell.length_b   1.000
_cell.length_c   1.000
_cell.angle_alpha   90.00
_cell.angle_beta   90.00
_cell.angle_gamma   90.00
#
_symmetry.space_group_name_H-M   'P 1'
#
loop_
_entity.id
_entity.type
_entity.pdbx_description
1 polymer ?
#
loop_
_entity_poly.entity_id
_entity_poly.type
_entity_poly.pdbx_seq_one_letter_code
_entity_poly.pdbx_strand_id
1 'polypeptide(L)'
;MTLAEPAVHANAHATLVGTAVFLWWSVSRGRARITGALWLFVTALHAGGLGALMALSAWPWFHAATLEQQQLAGLVMWIPAGGLLTAIALALLAGWLRAGARPARALALATALLSSVALVACDQVAGAVGSVGPPLTQVARRSYVAGAPNAPDHLVRWIQHPRGVRPGTPMPEMGVTEGDARDIAAYLYTLR
;
A
#
# COMPACT_ATOMS: atom_id res chain seq x y z
N MET A 1 -43.74 -1.81 -13.71
CA MET A 1 -44.73 -1.33 -12.73
C MET A 1 -44.06 -0.60 -11.54
N THR A 2 -42.98 0.16 -11.76
CA THR A 2 -42.17 0.80 -10.68
C THR A 2 -42.01 2.31 -10.82
N LEU A 3 -42.67 2.94 -11.78
CA LEU A 3 -42.68 4.41 -11.96
C LEU A 3 -43.84 5.11 -11.22
N ALA A 4 -44.70 4.36 -10.52
CA ALA A 4 -45.92 4.91 -9.92
C ALA A 4 -45.71 5.59 -8.55
N GLU A 5 -44.60 5.32 -7.85
CA GLU A 5 -44.36 5.83 -6.49
C GLU A 5 -42.89 6.24 -6.30
N PRO A 6 -42.52 7.52 -6.51
CA PRO A 6 -41.13 7.99 -6.43
C PRO A 6 -40.51 7.78 -5.05
N ALA A 7 -41.33 7.74 -3.99
CA ALA A 7 -40.89 7.48 -2.62
C ALA A 7 -40.36 6.05 -2.43
N VAL A 8 -41.00 5.05 -3.05
CA VAL A 8 -40.55 3.64 -2.97
C VAL A 8 -39.21 3.48 -3.67
N HIS A 9 -39.04 4.14 -4.81
CA HIS A 9 -37.76 4.16 -5.54
C HIS A 9 -36.65 4.84 -4.71
N ALA A 10 -36.93 5.99 -4.10
CA ALA A 10 -35.97 6.70 -3.25
C ALA A 10 -35.55 5.89 -2.01
N ASN A 11 -36.50 5.20 -1.37
CA ASN A 11 -36.22 4.34 -0.21
C ASN A 11 -35.36 3.13 -0.58
N ALA A 12 -35.54 2.56 -1.77
CA ALA A 12 -34.68 1.50 -2.29
C ALA A 12 -33.23 1.99 -2.48
N HIS A 13 -33.04 3.20 -3.02
CA HIS A 13 -31.71 3.81 -3.12
C HIS A 13 -31.10 4.13 -1.75
N ALA A 14 -31.89 4.66 -0.81
CA ALA A 14 -31.41 5.01 0.52
C ALA A 14 -30.93 3.80 1.34
N THR A 15 -31.67 2.68 1.27
CA THR A 15 -31.30 1.43 1.95
C THR A 15 -30.06 0.79 1.33
N LEU A 16 -29.91 0.87 0.01
CA LEU A 16 -28.72 0.39 -0.70
C LEU A 16 -27.47 1.23 -0.35
N VAL A 17 -27.60 2.55 -0.28
CA VAL A 17 -26.51 3.43 0.17
C VAL A 17 -26.17 3.19 1.65
N GLY A 18 -27.17 3.08 2.51
CA GLY A 18 -26.98 2.82 3.93
C GLY A 18 -26.23 1.52 4.20
N THR A 19 -26.63 0.42 3.54
CA THR A 19 -25.94 -0.88 3.66
C THR A 19 -24.51 -0.83 3.12
N ALA A 20 -24.27 -0.13 2.01
CA ALA A 20 -22.92 0.08 1.50
C ALA A 20 -22.03 0.83 2.51
N VAL A 21 -22.53 1.92 3.13
CA VAL A 21 -21.78 2.68 4.13
C VAL A 21 -21.44 1.81 5.35
N PHE A 22 -22.38 1.01 5.85
CA PHE A 22 -22.14 0.09 6.96
C PHE A 22 -21.09 -1.00 6.63
N LEU A 23 -21.16 -1.56 5.42
CA LEU A 23 -20.15 -2.50 4.93
C LEU A 23 -18.76 -1.85 4.93
N TRP A 24 -18.64 -0.63 4.40
CA TRP A 24 -17.38 0.12 4.34
C TRP A 24 -16.83 0.50 5.70
N TRP A 25 -17.70 0.90 6.61
CA TRP A 25 -17.36 1.15 8.01
C TRP A 25 -16.81 -0.11 8.71
N SER A 26 -17.40 -1.27 8.45
CA SER A 26 -16.95 -2.56 9.00
C SER A 26 -15.57 -2.96 8.45
N VAL A 27 -15.39 -2.89 7.14
CA VAL A 27 -14.17 -3.28 6.43
C VAL A 27 -12.98 -2.38 6.80
N SER A 28 -13.22 -1.08 7.00
CA SER A 28 -12.16 -0.10 7.31
C SER A 28 -11.64 -0.17 8.75
N ARG A 29 -12.38 -0.80 9.68
CA ARG A 29 -12.00 -0.94 11.10
C ARG A 29 -11.03 -2.09 11.39
N GLY A 30 -10.79 -3.00 10.46
CA GLY A 30 -9.90 -4.16 10.64
C GLY A 30 -8.46 -3.97 10.14
N ARG A 31 -7.54 -4.86 10.58
CA ARG A 31 -6.16 -4.98 10.03
C ARG A 31 -6.12 -5.41 8.55
N ALA A 32 -7.26 -5.82 7.97
CA ALA A 32 -7.39 -6.34 6.61
C ALA A 32 -7.73 -5.27 5.56
N ARG A 33 -7.07 -4.10 5.63
CA ARG A 33 -7.30 -2.98 4.69
C ARG A 33 -7.09 -3.35 3.22
N ILE A 34 -6.18 -4.29 2.94
CA ILE A 34 -5.89 -4.82 1.60
C ILE A 34 -7.06 -5.66 1.08
N THR A 35 -7.60 -6.56 1.91
CA THR A 35 -8.75 -7.38 1.57
C THR A 35 -9.98 -6.50 1.27
N GLY A 36 -10.18 -5.44 2.05
CA GLY A 36 -11.23 -4.45 1.81
C GLY A 36 -11.10 -3.69 0.51
N ALA A 37 -9.89 -3.24 0.18
CA ALA A 37 -9.61 -2.53 -1.07
C ALA A 37 -9.73 -3.43 -2.31
N LEU A 38 -9.32 -4.70 -2.21
CA LEU A 38 -9.51 -5.68 -3.27
C LEU A 38 -11.01 -5.97 -3.49
N TRP A 39 -11.79 -6.10 -2.42
CA TRP A 39 -13.24 -6.26 -2.53
C TRP A 39 -13.94 -5.02 -3.12
N LEU A 40 -13.51 -3.78 -2.80
CA LEU A 40 -13.96 -2.55 -3.50
C LEU A 40 -13.76 -2.69 -4.98
N PHE A 41 -12.52 -2.99 -5.36
CA PHE A 41 -12.10 -3.01 -6.75
C PHE A 41 -12.88 -4.07 -7.53
N VAL A 42 -12.97 -5.29 -7.01
CA VAL A 42 -13.71 -6.39 -7.65
C VAL A 42 -15.21 -6.07 -7.76
N THR A 43 -15.81 -5.49 -6.72
CA THR A 43 -17.25 -5.15 -6.74
C THR A 43 -17.53 -4.00 -7.71
N ALA A 44 -16.71 -2.95 -7.71
CA ALA A 44 -16.81 -1.83 -8.64
C ALA A 44 -16.57 -2.28 -10.10
N LEU A 45 -15.62 -3.18 -10.32
CA LEU A 45 -15.35 -3.75 -11.64
C LEU A 45 -16.53 -4.58 -12.16
N HIS A 46 -17.12 -5.45 -11.32
CA HIS A 46 -18.31 -6.23 -11.70
C HIS A 46 -19.51 -5.33 -12.00
N ALA A 47 -19.78 -4.34 -11.15
CA ALA A 47 -20.92 -3.44 -11.33
C ALA A 47 -20.75 -2.53 -12.56
N GLY A 48 -19.55 -2.01 -12.78
CA GLY A 48 -19.22 -1.24 -13.99
C GLY A 48 -19.26 -2.08 -15.25
N GLY A 49 -18.76 -3.32 -15.21
CA GLY A 49 -18.82 -4.26 -16.33
C GLY A 49 -20.25 -4.59 -16.73
N LEU A 50 -21.13 -4.84 -15.75
CA LEU A 50 -22.54 -5.12 -16.01
C LEU A 50 -23.28 -3.89 -16.58
N GLY A 51 -22.96 -2.69 -16.09
CA GLY A 51 -23.46 -1.43 -16.65
C GLY A 51 -23.01 -1.19 -18.10
N ALA A 52 -21.74 -1.47 -18.41
CA ALA A 52 -21.19 -1.36 -19.77
C ALA A 52 -21.83 -2.38 -20.72
N LEU A 53 -22.02 -3.62 -20.27
CA LEU A 53 -22.72 -4.64 -21.04
C LEU A 53 -24.16 -4.24 -21.35
N MET A 54 -24.88 -3.64 -20.39
CA MET A 54 -26.24 -3.15 -20.66
C MET A 54 -26.27 -1.96 -21.63
N ALA A 55 -25.30 -1.05 -21.54
CA ALA A 55 -25.18 0.11 -22.42
C ALA A 55 -24.82 -0.26 -23.87
N LEU A 56 -24.04 -1.33 -24.07
CA LEU A 56 -23.58 -1.78 -25.39
C LEU A 56 -24.39 -2.95 -25.95
N SER A 57 -25.28 -3.56 -25.16
CA SER A 57 -26.10 -4.67 -25.60
C SER A 57 -27.03 -4.22 -26.73
N ALA A 58 -27.06 -5.01 -27.81
CA ALA A 58 -28.02 -4.87 -28.91
C ALA A 58 -29.38 -5.55 -28.61
N TRP A 59 -29.47 -6.27 -27.49
CA TRP A 59 -30.63 -7.08 -27.12
C TRP A 59 -31.22 -6.59 -25.80
N PRO A 60 -32.55 -6.43 -25.69
CA PRO A 60 -33.20 -6.11 -24.43
C PRO A 60 -33.15 -7.33 -23.50
N TRP A 61 -32.52 -7.17 -22.35
CA TRP A 61 -32.46 -8.17 -21.29
C TRP A 61 -33.75 -8.18 -20.47
N PHE A 62 -34.41 -7.02 -20.39
CA PHE A 62 -35.66 -6.85 -19.67
C PHE A 62 -36.84 -6.79 -20.62
N HIS A 63 -37.81 -7.68 -20.42
CA HIS A 63 -39.01 -7.78 -21.25
C HIS A 63 -39.93 -6.55 -21.15
N ALA A 64 -39.79 -5.76 -20.08
CA ALA A 64 -40.61 -4.57 -19.82
C ALA A 64 -39.93 -3.24 -20.16
N ALA A 65 -38.71 -3.26 -20.73
CA ALA A 65 -37.97 -2.06 -21.10
C ALA A 65 -37.64 -2.07 -22.60
N THR A 66 -37.70 -0.90 -23.24
CA THR A 66 -37.18 -0.75 -24.59
C THR A 66 -35.65 -0.81 -24.60
N LEU A 67 -35.05 -1.14 -25.74
CA LEU A 67 -33.59 -1.18 -25.89
C LEU A 67 -32.95 0.16 -25.49
N GLU A 68 -33.54 1.26 -25.94
CA GLU A 68 -33.10 2.62 -25.60
C GLU A 68 -33.16 2.88 -24.09
N GLN A 69 -34.25 2.47 -23.41
CA GLN A 69 -34.38 2.63 -21.96
C GLN A 69 -33.33 1.84 -21.18
N GLN A 70 -33.00 0.62 -21.65
CA GLN A 70 -31.94 -0.18 -21.04
C GLN A 70 -30.56 0.44 -21.25
N GLN A 71 -30.27 0.91 -22.45
CA GLN A 71 -28.98 1.54 -22.76
C GLN A 71 -28.80 2.83 -21.98
N LEU A 72 -29.85 3.66 -21.90
CA LEU A 72 -29.86 4.89 -21.11
C LEU A 72 -29.69 4.62 -19.61
N ALA A 73 -30.33 3.56 -19.09
CA ALA A 73 -30.13 3.12 -17.71
C ALA A 73 -28.69 2.64 -17.44
N GLY A 74 -28.09 1.91 -18.38
CA GLY A 74 -26.67 1.52 -18.34
C GLY A 74 -25.74 2.73 -18.27
N LEU A 75 -26.02 3.74 -19.12
CA LEU A 75 -25.20 4.93 -19.28
C LEU A 75 -25.32 5.90 -18.09
N VAL A 76 -26.54 6.20 -17.66
CA VAL A 76 -26.82 7.18 -16.59
C VAL A 76 -26.51 6.62 -15.20
N MET A 77 -26.82 5.35 -14.93
CA MET A 77 -26.73 4.81 -13.57
C MET A 77 -25.33 4.33 -13.20
N TRP A 78 -24.55 3.83 -14.18
CA TRP A 78 -23.32 3.10 -13.88
C TRP A 78 -22.04 3.83 -14.28
N ILE A 79 -22.07 4.70 -15.31
CA ILE A 79 -20.89 5.45 -15.73
C ILE A 79 -20.46 6.50 -14.69
N PRO A 80 -21.35 7.36 -14.14
CA PRO A 80 -20.94 8.38 -13.18
C PRO A 80 -20.45 7.77 -11.86
N ALA A 81 -21.21 6.82 -11.31
CA ALA A 81 -20.89 6.18 -10.02
C ALA A 81 -19.72 5.18 -10.13
N GLY A 82 -19.71 4.35 -11.17
CA GLY A 82 -18.64 3.38 -11.42
C GLY A 82 -17.31 4.05 -11.76
N GLY A 83 -17.35 5.10 -12.58
CA GLY A 83 -16.18 5.92 -12.89
C GLY A 83 -15.61 6.60 -11.65
N LEU A 84 -16.47 7.22 -10.82
CA LEU A 84 -16.05 7.86 -9.57
C LEU A 84 -15.45 6.85 -8.57
N LEU A 85 -16.09 5.70 -8.36
CA LEU A 85 -15.59 4.66 -7.46
C LEU A 85 -14.26 4.09 -7.95
N THR A 86 -14.12 3.87 -9.26
CA THR A 86 -12.87 3.40 -9.86
C THR A 86 -11.76 4.43 -9.71
N ALA A 87 -12.05 5.71 -9.92
CA ALA A 87 -11.09 6.80 -9.71
C ALA A 87 -10.64 6.90 -8.24
N ILE A 88 -11.58 6.80 -7.29
CA ILE A 88 -11.27 6.79 -5.84
C ILE A 88 -10.43 5.56 -5.48
N ALA A 89 -10.79 4.37 -5.98
CA ALA A 89 -10.04 3.14 -5.74
C ALA A 89 -8.61 3.22 -6.30
N LEU A 90 -8.44 3.77 -7.51
CA LEU A 90 -7.13 4.02 -8.12
C LEU A 90 -6.33 5.07 -7.35
N ALA A 91 -6.96 6.16 -6.89
CA ALA A 91 -6.29 7.19 -6.10
C ALA A 91 -5.79 6.65 -4.76
N LEU A 92 -6.62 5.84 -4.08
CA LEU A 92 -6.24 5.12 -2.88
C LEU A 92 -5.09 4.16 -3.20
N LEU A 93 -5.24 3.24 -4.17
CA LEU A 93 -4.21 2.29 -4.57
C LEU A 93 -2.88 2.99 -4.89
N ALA A 94 -2.91 4.09 -5.66
CA ALA A 94 -1.73 4.89 -5.97
C ALA A 94 -1.14 5.56 -4.72
N GLY A 95 -1.96 6.01 -3.77
CA GLY A 95 -1.51 6.52 -2.48
C GLY A 95 -0.80 5.45 -1.64
N TRP A 96 -1.36 4.23 -1.61
CA TRP A 96 -0.77 3.07 -0.95
C TRP A 96 0.54 2.62 -1.61
N LEU A 97 0.57 2.53 -2.95
CA LEU A 97 1.79 2.24 -3.70
C LEU A 97 2.85 3.31 -3.47
N ARG A 98 2.49 4.60 -3.41
CA ARG A 98 3.43 5.67 -3.08
C ARG A 98 3.91 5.62 -1.63
N ALA A 99 3.07 5.22 -0.69
CA ALA A 99 3.45 5.03 0.71
C ALA A 99 4.40 3.83 0.89
N GLY A 100 4.15 2.71 0.21
CA GLY A 100 5.03 1.53 0.20
C GLY A 100 6.25 1.67 -0.72
N ALA A 101 6.20 2.55 -1.73
CA ALA A 101 7.30 2.79 -2.66
C ALA A 101 8.35 3.77 -2.13
N ARG A 102 8.10 4.51 -1.04
CA ARG A 102 9.13 5.31 -0.37
C ARG A 102 10.27 4.44 0.18
N PRO A 103 10.00 3.37 0.97
CA PRO A 103 11.03 2.44 1.39
C PRO A 103 11.57 1.59 0.22
N ALA A 104 10.74 1.23 -0.77
CA ALA A 104 11.20 0.43 -1.92
C ALA A 104 12.04 1.22 -2.94
N ARG A 105 11.76 2.51 -3.17
CA ARG A 105 12.63 3.41 -3.96
C ARG A 105 13.90 3.75 -3.18
N ALA A 106 13.82 3.94 -1.87
CA ALA A 106 15.01 4.14 -1.04
C ALA A 106 15.91 2.90 -1.10
N LEU A 107 15.34 1.69 -1.01
CA LEU A 107 16.06 0.44 -1.17
C LEU A 107 16.59 0.26 -2.60
N ALA A 108 15.78 0.56 -3.63
CA ALA A 108 16.19 0.44 -5.04
C ALA A 108 17.31 1.44 -5.41
N LEU A 109 17.22 2.69 -4.96
CA LEU A 109 18.26 3.70 -5.10
C LEU A 109 19.49 3.33 -4.27
N ALA A 110 19.32 2.82 -3.04
CA ALA A 110 20.42 2.32 -2.23
C ALA A 110 21.11 1.11 -2.87
N THR A 111 20.37 0.16 -3.46
CA THR A 111 20.95 -0.96 -4.21
C THR A 111 21.63 -0.49 -5.49
N ALA A 112 21.06 0.49 -6.20
CA ALA A 112 21.66 1.07 -7.39
C ALA A 112 22.97 1.82 -7.05
N LEU A 113 22.97 2.61 -5.97
CA LEU A 113 24.14 3.30 -5.42
C LEU A 113 25.18 2.32 -4.88
N LEU A 114 24.78 1.25 -4.17
CA LEU A 114 25.70 0.21 -3.74
C LEU A 114 26.30 -0.52 -4.94
N SER A 115 25.52 -0.79 -6.00
CA SER A 115 26.02 -1.45 -7.21
C SER A 115 26.97 -0.57 -8.02
N SER A 116 26.72 0.74 -8.11
CA SER A 116 27.65 1.67 -8.77
C SER A 116 28.92 1.88 -7.95
N VAL A 117 28.82 1.94 -6.61
CA VAL A 117 29.98 1.96 -5.71
C VAL A 117 30.75 0.63 -5.77
N ALA A 118 30.07 -0.50 -5.91
CA ALA A 118 30.71 -1.81 -6.07
C ALA A 118 31.46 -1.92 -7.41
N LEU A 119 30.95 -1.34 -8.50
CA LEU A 119 31.70 -1.26 -9.76
C LEU A 119 32.95 -0.36 -9.64
N VAL A 120 32.84 0.78 -8.97
CA VAL A 120 34.01 1.66 -8.70
C VAL A 120 35.00 1.01 -7.73
N ALA A 121 34.53 0.19 -6.80
CA ALA A 121 35.36 -0.58 -5.88
C ALA A 121 36.03 -1.79 -6.55
N CYS A 122 35.42 -2.37 -7.60
CA CYS A 122 35.98 -3.54 -8.28
C CYS A 122 37.28 -3.20 -9.04
N ASP A 123 37.47 -1.95 -9.46
CA ASP A 123 38.73 -1.48 -10.07
C ASP A 123 39.83 -1.14 -9.03
N GLN A 124 39.54 -1.29 -7.73
CA GLN A 124 40.49 -1.00 -6.63
C GLN A 124 40.62 -2.12 -5.58
N VAL A 125 39.89 -3.23 -5.72
CA VAL A 125 39.86 -4.31 -4.71
C VAL A 125 40.16 -5.68 -5.35
N ALA A 126 41.29 -5.78 -6.03
CA ALA A 126 42.01 -7.05 -6.11
C ALA A 126 42.77 -7.26 -4.78
N GLY A 127 42.07 -7.50 -3.67
CA GLY A 127 42.77 -7.76 -2.40
C GLY A 127 42.04 -7.71 -1.05
N ALA A 128 40.72 -7.59 -0.94
CA ALA A 128 40.07 -7.52 0.39
C ALA A 128 38.81 -8.37 0.52
N VAL A 129 38.97 -9.62 0.98
CA VAL A 129 37.89 -10.36 1.64
C VAL A 129 37.83 -9.86 3.09
N GLY A 130 37.13 -8.76 3.31
CA GLY A 130 36.95 -8.15 4.64
C GLY A 130 35.50 -8.18 5.07
N SER A 131 35.19 -8.82 6.19
CA SER A 131 33.87 -8.72 6.83
C SER A 131 33.59 -7.26 7.20
N VAL A 132 32.71 -6.61 6.44
CA VAL A 132 32.36 -5.18 6.59
C VAL A 132 31.56 -4.89 7.88
N GLY A 133 31.23 -5.92 8.65
CA GLY A 133 30.68 -5.77 9.99
C GLY A 133 30.28 -7.12 10.61
N PRO A 134 29.88 -7.13 11.89
CA PRO A 134 29.27 -8.31 12.50
C PRO A 134 27.99 -8.69 11.75
N PRO A 135 27.63 -9.98 11.67
CA PRO A 135 26.38 -10.39 11.02
C PRO A 135 25.18 -9.71 11.70
N LEU A 136 24.16 -9.33 10.93
CA LEU A 136 22.92 -8.76 11.48
C LEU A 136 21.87 -9.83 11.82
N THR A 137 22.17 -11.09 11.53
CA THR A 137 21.37 -12.23 11.97
C THR A 137 21.42 -12.33 13.50
N GLN A 138 20.27 -12.57 14.12
CA GLN A 138 20.13 -12.74 15.57
C GLN A 138 20.52 -11.53 16.43
N VAL A 139 20.46 -10.31 15.88
CA VAL A 139 20.73 -9.08 16.67
C VAL A 139 19.84 -9.00 17.91
N ALA A 140 18.60 -9.49 17.84
CA ALA A 140 17.69 -9.55 18.99
C ALA A 140 18.22 -10.39 20.16
N ARG A 141 19.09 -11.38 19.90
CA ARG A 141 19.68 -12.25 20.93
C ARG A 141 20.94 -11.67 21.56
N ARG A 142 21.48 -10.58 21.02
CA ARG A 142 22.72 -9.97 21.54
C ARG A 142 22.41 -9.18 22.80
N SER A 143 23.23 -9.36 23.83
CA SER A 143 23.16 -8.56 25.05
C SER A 143 23.71 -7.15 24.86
N TYR A 144 24.64 -6.97 23.91
CA TYR A 144 25.29 -5.69 23.60
C TYR A 144 25.29 -5.40 22.10
N VAL A 145 25.07 -4.15 21.74
CA VAL A 145 25.20 -3.62 20.38
C VAL A 145 26.00 -2.33 20.45
N ALA A 146 27.01 -2.19 19.60
CA ALA A 146 27.86 -1.00 19.52
C ALA A 146 28.52 -0.54 20.84
N GLY A 147 28.73 -1.46 21.78
CA GLY A 147 29.40 -1.17 23.06
C GLY A 147 28.46 -0.80 24.22
N ALA A 148 27.14 -0.79 24.02
CA ALA A 148 26.16 -0.61 25.10
C ALA A 148 25.12 -1.74 25.10
N PRO A 149 24.34 -1.91 26.19
CA PRO A 149 23.28 -2.89 26.25
C PRO A 149 22.31 -2.76 25.08
N ASN A 150 21.84 -3.90 24.57
CA ASN A 150 20.88 -3.95 23.48
C ASN A 150 19.50 -3.50 23.96
N ALA A 151 19.29 -2.18 23.98
CA ALA A 151 18.03 -1.53 24.30
C ALA A 151 17.47 -0.86 23.03
N PRO A 152 16.14 -0.81 22.83
CA PRO A 152 15.53 -0.21 21.65
C PRO A 152 15.99 1.22 21.38
N ASP A 153 16.00 2.07 22.41
CA ASP A 153 16.41 3.49 22.28
C ASP A 153 17.88 3.63 21.91
N HIS A 154 18.74 2.75 22.45
CA HIS A 154 20.15 2.73 22.12
C HIS A 154 20.38 2.29 20.66
N LEU A 155 19.65 1.27 20.20
CA LEU A 155 19.75 0.77 18.84
C LEU A 155 19.28 1.82 17.82
N VAL A 156 18.19 2.53 18.09
CA VAL A 156 17.71 3.65 17.27
C VAL A 156 18.77 4.74 17.16
N ARG A 157 19.36 5.14 18.30
CA ARG A 157 20.42 6.15 18.32
C ARG A 157 21.67 5.70 17.56
N TRP A 158 22.05 4.43 17.68
CA TRP A 158 23.16 3.84 16.93
C TRP A 158 22.91 3.85 15.41
N ILE A 159 21.69 3.54 14.97
CA ILE A 159 21.32 3.55 13.54
C ILE A 159 21.34 4.99 12.99
N GLN A 160 20.86 5.95 13.77
CA GLN A 160 20.75 7.33 13.36
C GLN A 160 22.11 8.03 13.34
N HIS A 161 22.91 7.85 14.39
CA HIS A 161 24.17 8.55 14.62
C HIS A 161 25.29 7.63 15.11
N PRO A 162 25.76 6.68 14.29
CA PRO A 162 26.75 5.69 14.70
C PRO A 162 28.06 6.32 15.19
N ARG A 163 28.54 7.39 14.55
CA ARG A 163 29.79 8.07 14.98
C ARG A 163 29.59 8.91 16.25
N GLY A 164 28.35 9.33 16.53
CA GLY A 164 27.98 10.01 17.77
C GLY A 164 27.90 9.05 18.97
N VAL A 165 27.53 7.78 18.74
CA VAL A 165 27.49 6.75 19.78
C VAL A 165 28.85 6.10 20.00
N ARG A 166 29.58 5.76 18.92
CA ARG A 166 30.92 5.18 18.99
C ARG A 166 31.90 5.94 18.09
N PRO A 167 32.68 6.88 18.64
CA PRO A 167 33.73 7.55 17.89
C PRO A 167 34.69 6.54 17.27
N GLY A 168 35.05 6.73 16.00
CA GLY A 168 35.96 5.84 15.27
C GLY A 168 35.33 4.55 14.72
N THR A 169 34.00 4.40 14.77
CA THR A 169 33.34 3.29 14.08
C THR A 169 33.53 3.36 12.55
N PRO A 170 33.77 2.22 11.88
CA PRO A 170 33.81 2.16 10.41
C PRO A 170 32.43 2.38 9.77
N MET A 171 31.34 2.27 10.56
CA MET A 171 29.98 2.54 10.09
C MET A 171 29.80 4.05 9.80
N PRO A 172 29.50 4.48 8.56
CA PRO A 172 29.30 5.88 8.22
C PRO A 172 27.95 6.40 8.73
N GLU A 173 27.80 7.73 8.76
CA GLU A 173 26.50 8.37 8.99
C GLU A 173 25.60 8.12 7.78
N MET A 174 24.49 7.42 7.98
CA MET A 174 23.59 6.98 6.90
C MET A 174 22.46 7.97 6.60
N GLY A 175 22.34 9.06 7.37
CA GLY A 175 21.29 10.07 7.17
C GLY A 175 19.86 9.55 7.41
N VAL A 176 19.72 8.50 8.22
CA VAL A 176 18.43 7.86 8.53
C VAL A 176 17.61 8.77 9.44
N THR A 177 16.32 8.94 9.13
CA THR A 177 15.43 9.72 10.01
C THR A 177 15.11 8.95 11.28
N GLU A 178 14.66 9.64 12.33
CA GLU A 178 14.30 8.98 13.59
C GLU A 178 13.15 7.97 13.43
N GLY A 179 12.19 8.26 12.53
CA GLY A 179 11.10 7.34 12.20
C GLY A 179 11.61 6.06 11.54
N ASP A 180 12.44 6.19 10.50
CA ASP A 180 13.03 5.06 9.80
C ASP A 180 13.94 4.23 10.72
N ALA A 181 14.69 4.88 11.62
CA ALA A 181 15.55 4.21 12.59
C ALA A 181 14.74 3.35 13.57
N ARG A 182 13.55 3.79 14.01
CA ARG A 182 12.64 2.97 14.81
C ARG A 182 12.12 1.76 14.06
N ASP A 183 11.73 1.93 12.80
CA ASP A 183 11.22 0.83 11.98
C ASP A 183 12.29 -0.23 11.71
N ILE A 184 13.53 0.22 11.39
CA ILE A 184 14.69 -0.67 11.23
C ILE A 184 15.01 -1.40 12.53
N ALA A 185 15.04 -0.69 13.67
CA ALA A 185 15.27 -1.31 14.97
C ALA A 185 14.19 -2.38 15.27
N ALA A 186 12.91 -2.06 15.06
CA ALA A 186 11.81 -3.00 15.24
C ALA A 186 11.98 -4.25 14.37
N TYR A 187 12.36 -4.09 13.10
CA TYR A 187 12.66 -5.21 12.21
C TYR A 187 13.84 -6.05 12.73
N LEU A 188 14.93 -5.43 13.17
CA LEU A 188 16.09 -6.15 13.72
C LEU A 188 15.74 -6.98 14.97
N TYR A 189 14.78 -6.53 15.79
CA TYR A 189 14.27 -7.30 16.93
C TYR A 189 13.42 -8.52 16.53
N THR A 190 12.93 -8.59 15.30
CA THR A 190 12.26 -9.79 14.77
C THR A 190 13.26 -10.88 14.35
N LEU A 191 14.52 -10.52 14.08
CA LEU A 191 15.58 -11.44 13.66
C LEU A 191 16.15 -12.18 14.88
N ARG A 192 15.68 -13.41 15.10
CA ARG A 192 16.08 -14.32 16.19
C ARG A 192 16.95 -15.47 15.70
#